data_AF-A0AAV9A6T1-F1
#
_entry.id   AF-A0AAV9A6T1-F1
#
_cell.length_a   1.000
_cell.length_b   1.000
_cell.length_c   1.000
_cell.angle_alpha   90.00
_cell.angle_beta   90.00
_cell.angle_gamma   90.00
#
_symmetry.space_group_name_H-M   'P 1'
#
loop_
_entity.id
_entity.type
_entity.pdbx_description
1 polymer ?
#
loop_
_entity_poly.entity_id
_entity_poly.type
_entity_poly.pdbx_seq_one_letter_code
_entity_poly.pdbx_strand_id
1 'polypeptide(L)'
;MRKPLTFIRGCYNYHGITSLTFGCENQTHGPFGGSKPDNSKFYFNFDDGARFGGFHGRSSGVRLMALGVYVDTKVKHHLHPKINVHQLACGSSVAHHVRKV
;
A
#
# COMPACT_ATOMS: atom_id res chain seq x y z
N MET A 1 23.27 7.19 7.30
CA MET A 1 21.82 6.92 7.52
C MET A 1 21.14 6.82 6.15
N ARG A 2 20.21 5.88 5.94
CA ARG A 2 19.41 5.81 4.70
C ARG A 2 18.29 6.85 4.79
N LYS A 3 18.10 7.65 3.73
CA LYS A 3 17.05 8.66 3.65
C LYS A 3 15.67 8.01 3.46
N PRO A 4 14.58 8.57 4.02
CA PRO A 4 13.24 8.02 3.87
C PRO A 4 12.74 8.19 2.42
N LEU A 5 11.87 7.26 2.02
CA LEU A 5 11.14 7.33 0.76
C LEU A 5 9.97 8.31 0.93
N THR A 6 9.93 9.36 0.11
CA THR A 6 8.97 10.46 0.16
C THR A 6 7.90 10.35 -0.93
N PHE A 7 8.22 9.73 -2.07
CA PHE A 7 7.20 9.40 -3.06
C PHE A 7 7.57 8.17 -3.88
N ILE A 8 6.55 7.56 -4.48
CA ILE A 8 6.72 6.59 -5.57
C ILE A 8 5.80 7.03 -6.70
N ARG A 9 6.34 7.04 -7.91
CA ARG A 9 5.54 7.29 -9.11
C ARG A 9 5.90 6.30 -10.19
N GLY A 10 5.02 6.17 -11.17
CA GLY A 10 5.29 5.26 -12.26
C GLY A 10 4.26 5.35 -13.35
N CYS A 11 4.45 4.50 -14.33
CA CYS A 11 3.54 4.31 -15.44
C CYS A 11 3.11 2.85 -15.51
N TYR A 12 1.90 2.61 -15.99
CA TYR A 12 1.34 1.29 -16.22
C TYR A 12 0.49 1.27 -17.49
N ASN A 13 0.29 0.09 -18.03
CA ASN A 13 -0.69 -0.17 -19.08
C ASN A 13 -1.36 -1.53 -18.84
N TYR A 14 -2.07 -2.06 -19.83
CA TYR A 14 -2.78 -3.32 -19.69
C TYR A 14 -1.87 -4.53 -19.42
N HIS A 15 -0.56 -4.43 -19.66
CA HIS A 15 0.44 -5.46 -19.33
C HIS A 15 1.03 -5.34 -17.92
N GLY A 16 0.63 -4.32 -17.14
CA GLY A 16 1.14 -4.06 -15.79
C GLY A 16 1.98 -2.79 -15.71
N ILE A 17 2.78 -2.69 -14.66
CA ILE A 17 3.65 -1.55 -14.38
C ILE A 17 4.83 -1.57 -15.34
N THR A 18 5.06 -0.44 -16.02
CA THR A 18 6.08 -0.29 -17.06
C THR A 18 7.25 0.56 -16.61
N SER A 19 7.04 1.49 -15.67
CA SER A 19 8.11 2.27 -15.08
C SER A 19 7.87 2.60 -13.62
N LEU A 20 8.96 2.73 -12.85
CA LEU A 20 8.97 3.15 -11.46
C LEU A 20 10.01 4.23 -11.23
N THR A 21 9.68 5.22 -10.43
CA THR A 21 10.58 6.24 -9.92
C THR A 21 10.37 6.37 -8.42
N PHE A 22 11.46 6.31 -7.67
CA PHE A 22 11.47 6.41 -6.23
C PHE A 22 12.07 7.75 -5.82
N GLY A 23 11.32 8.51 -5.03
CA GLY A 23 11.77 9.75 -4.43
C GLY A 23 12.19 9.53 -2.99
N CYS A 24 13.41 9.96 -2.66
CA CYS A 24 13.90 10.11 -1.30
C CYS A 24 14.18 11.59 -1.04
N GLU A 25 14.42 11.99 0.20
CA GLU A 25 14.82 13.36 0.53
C GLU A 25 15.98 13.85 -0.36
N ASN A 26 15.70 14.86 -1.20
CA ASN A 26 16.65 15.48 -2.14
C ASN A 26 17.27 14.51 -3.16
N GLN A 27 16.67 13.35 -3.42
CA GLN A 27 17.18 12.41 -4.42
C GLN A 27 16.04 11.69 -5.14
N THR A 28 16.17 11.54 -6.45
CA THR A 28 15.23 10.76 -7.28
C THR A 28 15.99 9.63 -7.96
N HIS A 29 15.44 8.42 -7.88
CA HIS A 29 16.00 7.22 -8.50
C HIS A 29 15.05 6.69 -9.58
N GLY A 30 15.56 6.54 -10.79
CA GLY A 30 14.79 6.15 -11.97
C GLY A 30 14.50 7.33 -12.92
N PRO A 31 13.56 7.17 -13.86
CA PRO A 31 12.67 6.02 -14.01
C PRO A 31 13.42 4.74 -14.38
N PHE A 32 13.03 3.62 -13.76
CA PHE A 32 13.43 2.28 -14.16
C PHE A 32 12.32 1.67 -15.01
N GLY A 33 12.67 1.19 -16.20
CA GLY A 33 11.70 0.72 -17.19
C GLY A 33 11.30 1.79 -18.20
N GLY A 34 10.36 1.46 -19.07
CA GLY A 34 9.94 2.30 -20.20
C GLY A 34 8.57 2.95 -19.96
N SER A 35 8.46 4.24 -20.28
CA SER A 35 7.15 4.90 -20.42
C SER A 35 6.90 5.22 -21.88
N LYS A 36 5.72 4.89 -22.36
CA LYS A 36 5.19 5.38 -23.63
C LYS A 36 4.20 6.53 -23.38
N PRO A 37 3.92 7.38 -24.38
CA PRO A 37 2.97 8.48 -24.24
C PRO A 37 1.56 8.05 -23.82
N ASP A 38 1.15 6.83 -24.20
CA ASP A 38 -0.17 6.24 -23.95
C ASP A 38 -0.27 5.51 -22.59
N ASN A 39 0.84 5.36 -21.85
CA ASN A 39 0.78 4.71 -20.53
C ASN A 39 0.11 5.61 -19.50
N SER A 40 -0.72 5.00 -18.64
CA SER A 40 -1.34 5.68 -17.50
C SER A 40 -0.32 5.91 -16.39
N LYS A 41 -0.44 7.03 -15.67
CA LYS A 41 0.48 7.43 -14.60
C LYS A 41 -0.14 7.16 -13.22
N PHE A 42 0.70 6.90 -12.23
CA PHE A 42 0.31 6.88 -10.82
C PHE A 42 1.34 7.60 -9.95
N TYR A 43 0.91 8.07 -8.78
CA TYR A 43 1.72 8.83 -7.83
C TYR A 43 1.24 8.57 -6.39
N PHE A 44 2.15 8.12 -5.53
CA PHE A 44 1.97 8.02 -4.09
C PHE A 44 2.90 9.04 -3.43
N ASN A 45 2.33 9.97 -2.64
CA ASN A 45 3.08 10.93 -1.84
C ASN A 45 3.03 10.59 -0.36
N PHE A 46 4.13 10.80 0.35
CA PHE A 46 4.28 10.55 1.79
C PHE A 46 4.62 11.81 2.60
N ASP A 47 4.56 13.00 2.00
CA ASP A 47 4.93 14.25 2.69
C ASP A 47 3.95 14.64 3.84
N ASP A 48 2.69 14.16 3.82
CA ASP A 48 1.62 14.58 4.76
C ASP A 48 1.48 13.69 6.00
N GLY A 49 2.57 13.42 6.73
CA GLY A 49 2.52 12.69 8.01
C GLY A 49 2.28 11.18 7.90
N ALA A 50 2.31 10.66 6.67
CA ALA A 50 2.38 9.23 6.36
C ALA A 50 3.85 8.85 6.15
N ARG A 51 4.33 7.81 6.82
CA ARG A 51 5.67 7.26 6.60
C ARG A 51 5.57 5.98 5.79
N PHE A 52 6.39 5.83 4.76
CA PHE A 52 6.47 4.58 4.00
C PHE A 52 6.77 3.39 4.93
N GLY A 53 5.91 2.37 4.89
CA GLY A 53 5.96 1.18 5.74
C GLY A 53 6.29 -0.12 4.98
N GLY A 54 6.22 -0.11 3.65
CA GLY A 54 6.51 -1.29 2.83
C GLY A 54 5.71 -1.34 1.54
N PHE A 55 5.94 -2.39 0.76
CA PHE A 55 5.21 -2.66 -0.48
C PHE A 55 4.34 -3.90 -0.35
N HIS A 56 3.25 -3.92 -1.10
CA HIS A 56 2.56 -5.14 -1.48
C HIS A 56 2.22 -5.06 -2.97
N GLY A 57 1.79 -6.16 -3.57
CA GLY A 57 1.48 -6.15 -4.99
C GLY A 57 1.05 -7.49 -5.54
N ARG A 58 0.95 -7.53 -6.87
CA ARG A 58 0.64 -8.74 -7.62
C ARG A 58 1.63 -8.89 -8.76
N SER A 59 2.16 -10.10 -8.92
CA SER A 59 3.03 -10.47 -10.02
C SER A 59 2.36 -11.55 -10.86
N SER A 60 2.62 -11.56 -12.17
CA SER A 60 2.32 -12.70 -13.05
C SER A 60 3.45 -13.72 -13.12
N GLY A 61 4.51 -13.52 -12.34
CA GLY A 61 5.78 -14.26 -12.43
C GLY A 61 6.80 -13.59 -13.35
N VAL A 62 6.33 -12.93 -14.42
CA VAL A 62 7.19 -12.24 -15.41
C VAL A 62 7.04 -10.72 -15.37
N ARG A 63 5.94 -10.20 -14.81
CA ARG A 63 5.63 -8.77 -14.76
C ARG A 63 5.02 -8.39 -13.42
N LEU A 64 5.32 -7.16 -12.99
CA LEU A 64 4.64 -6.53 -11.87
C LEU A 64 3.28 -5.99 -12.36
N MET A 65 2.20 -6.67 -11.97
CA MET A 65 0.85 -6.35 -12.44
C MET A 65 0.18 -5.26 -11.60
N ALA A 66 0.49 -5.20 -10.31
CA ALA A 66 -0.04 -4.20 -9.40
C ALA A 66 0.98 -3.89 -8.28
N LEU A 67 0.97 -2.65 -7.82
CA LEU A 67 1.78 -2.16 -6.70
C LEU A 67 0.87 -1.39 -5.75
N GLY A 68 0.96 -1.73 -4.47
CA GLY A 68 0.39 -0.96 -3.37
C GLY A 68 1.47 -0.67 -2.32
N VAL A 69 1.16 0.27 -1.43
CA VAL A 69 2.09 0.76 -0.41
C VAL A 69 1.43 0.64 0.95
N TYR A 70 2.19 0.15 1.92
CA TYR A 70 1.84 0.29 3.33
C TYR A 70 2.34 1.64 3.81
N VAL A 71 1.49 2.33 4.57
CA VAL A 71 1.83 3.61 5.20
C VAL A 71 1.60 3.50 6.70
N ASP A 72 2.57 4.02 7.46
CA ASP A 72 2.48 4.22 8.89
C ASP A 72 2.06 5.67 9.13
N THR A 73 0.86 5.86 9.65
CA THR A 73 0.34 7.20 9.94
C THR A 73 0.78 7.59 11.34
N LYS A 74 1.41 8.75 11.51
CA LYS A 74 1.74 9.26 12.86
C LYS A 74 0.51 9.60 13.72
N VAL A 75 -0.69 9.56 13.14
CA VAL A 75 -1.92 9.52 13.95
C VAL A 75 -1.94 8.18 14.67
N LYS A 76 -1.77 8.23 16.00
CA LYS A 76 -2.23 7.19 16.90
C LYS A 76 -3.74 7.09 16.71
N HIS A 77 -4.19 6.36 15.70
CA HIS A 77 -5.55 5.86 15.73
C HIS A 77 -5.60 5.03 17.00
N HIS A 78 -6.40 5.47 17.97
CA HIS A 78 -6.90 4.60 19.01
C HIS A 78 -7.70 3.51 18.29
N LEU A 79 -7.01 2.52 17.72
CA LEU A 79 -7.56 1.27 17.22
C LEU A 79 -7.93 0.41 18.44
N HIS A 80 -8.67 1.00 19.38
CA HIS A 80 -9.60 0.23 20.16
C HIS A 80 -10.81 0.09 19.24
N PRO A 81 -11.07 -1.08 18.65
CA PRO A 81 -12.41 -1.35 18.17
C PRO A 81 -13.31 -1.12 19.39
N LYS A 82 -14.10 -0.04 19.39
CA LYS A 82 -15.25 0.05 20.27
C LYS A 82 -16.19 -1.03 19.77
N ILE A 83 -16.02 -2.25 20.28
CA ILE A 83 -16.98 -3.32 20.09
C ILE A 83 -18.25 -2.83 20.76
N ASN A 84 -19.15 -2.26 19.96
CA ASN A 84 -20.49 -1.95 20.43
C ASN A 84 -21.26 -3.27 20.38
N VAL A 85 -21.31 -3.95 21.53
CA VAL A 85 -21.97 -5.26 21.71
C VAL A 85 -23.47 -5.24 21.36
N HIS A 86 -24.04 -4.07 21.05
CA HIS A 86 -25.42 -3.91 20.59
C HIS A 86 -25.63 -3.98 19.07
N GLN A 87 -24.55 -4.10 18.26
CA GLN A 87 -24.66 -4.18 16.79
C GLN A 87 -24.28 -5.56 16.22
N LEU A 88 -24.59 -6.62 16.97
CA LEU A 88 -24.63 -8.00 16.45
C LEU A 88 -26.06 -8.53 16.55
N ALA A 89 -26.92 -8.05 15.67
CA ALA A 89 -28.20 -8.66 15.38
C ALA A 89 -28.42 -8.68 13.86
N CYS A 90 -27.67 -9.53 13.17
CA CYS A 90 -28.16 -10.21 11.98
C CYS A 90 -27.51 -11.60 11.96
N GLY A 91 -28.35 -12.62 12.02
CA GLY A 91 -27.99 -13.95 12.48
C GLY A 91 -27.30 -14.83 11.45
N SER A 92 -26.39 -15.65 11.95
CA SER A 92 -26.36 -17.09 11.70
C SER A 92 -25.47 -17.73 12.77
N SER A 93 -26.12 -18.46 13.68
CA SER A 93 -25.53 -19.42 14.62
C SER A 93 -24.58 -20.37 13.90
N VAL A 94 -23.36 -20.60 14.40
CA VAL A 94 -22.91 -21.94 14.85
C VAL A 94 -21.76 -21.83 15.89
N ALA A 95 -22.06 -22.35 17.09
CA ALA A 95 -21.21 -22.95 18.13
C ALA A 95 -19.85 -22.34 18.53
N HIS A 96 -19.84 -21.77 19.74
CA HIS A 96 -18.67 -21.77 20.61
C HIS A 96 -18.32 -23.21 21.03
N HIS A 97 -17.05 -23.62 20.88
CA HIS A 97 -16.45 -24.54 21.85
C HIS A 97 -15.13 -23.93 22.35
N VAL A 98 -15.25 -23.31 23.52
CA VAL A 98 -14.14 -22.94 24.39
C VAL A 98 -13.43 -24.22 24.82
N ARG A 99 -12.12 -24.31 24.61
CA ARG A 99 -11.22 -24.96 25.57
C ARG A 99 -9.99 -24.09 25.75
N LYS A 100 -9.91 -23.46 26.92
CA LYS A 100 -8.64 -23.04 27.53
C LYS A 100 -7.88 -24.30 27.91
N VAL A 101 -6.60 -24.36 27.57
CA VAL A 101 -5.54 -24.93 28.41
C VAL A 101 -4.39 -23.94 28.39
#